data_AF-A0A6P0UYP2-F1
#
_entry.id   AF-A0A6P0UYP2-F1
#
_cell.length_a   1.000
_cell.length_b   1.000
_cell.length_c   1.000
_cell.angle_alpha   90.00
_cell.angle_beta   90.00
_cell.angle_gamma   90.00
#
_symmetry.space_group_name_H-M   'P 1'
#
loop_
_entity.id
_entity.type
_entity.pdbx_description
1 polymer ?
#
loop_
_entity_poly.entity_id
_entity_poly.type
_entity_poly.pdbx_seq_one_letter_code
_entity_poly.pdbx_strand_id
1 'polypeptide(L)'
;MDEFYINYASVPSSYRRFLIKFIPLLVLGVIAFALILPKVHDQFNAGKINGSVELEGLLVGEPVPHLIVPRSGDLTSSVPFSRYLLSGLGKTSPKPAVLEQIGKWVKLSGSVVSRNHLSVIAVRSAEAITPPNDVTLTPNAGTSLGEYSLTGEILDGKCYPGVMKPGQSKTHRACAIRCISGGVPAVFRVENNRNDLMYFLLADEQGQAVNDRILNLVADPIRITGKVIQYDDMFVIQADPSSYERV
;
A
#
# COMPACT_ATOMS: atom_id res chain seq x y z
N MET A 1 -4.70 -23.70 -62.45
CA MET A 1 -3.39 -23.37 -61.83
C MET A 1 -3.71 -22.67 -60.53
N ASP A 2 -3.22 -23.17 -59.41
CA ASP A 2 -3.39 -22.48 -58.14
C ASP A 2 -2.71 -21.12 -58.24
N GLU A 3 -3.45 -20.05 -57.97
CA GLU A 3 -2.87 -18.72 -57.89
C GLU A 3 -1.85 -18.73 -56.74
N PHE A 4 -0.57 -18.64 -57.07
CA PHE A 4 0.53 -18.63 -56.11
C PHE A 4 1.32 -17.34 -56.27
N TYR A 5 1.62 -16.68 -55.15
CA TYR A 5 2.39 -15.44 -55.16
C TYR A 5 3.88 -15.73 -55.44
N ILE A 6 4.46 -15.01 -56.40
CA ILE A 6 5.88 -15.08 -56.76
C ILE A 6 6.48 -13.68 -56.62
N ASN A 7 7.59 -13.54 -55.90
CA ASN A 7 8.05 -12.23 -55.39
C ASN A 7 8.41 -11.19 -56.47
N TYR A 8 8.85 -11.61 -57.66
CA TYR A 8 9.30 -10.75 -58.75
C TYR A 8 8.19 -10.45 -59.77
N ALA A 9 7.02 -11.06 -59.58
CA ALA A 9 5.84 -10.84 -60.41
C ALA A 9 4.82 -9.95 -59.66
N SER A 10 3.84 -9.45 -60.41
CA SER A 10 2.72 -8.71 -59.81
C SER A 10 1.88 -9.62 -58.91
N VAL A 11 1.34 -9.04 -57.83
CA VAL A 11 0.48 -9.75 -56.88
C VAL A 11 -0.77 -10.25 -57.61
N PRO A 12 -1.13 -11.55 -57.53
CA PRO A 12 -2.32 -12.05 -58.18
C PRO A 12 -3.60 -11.37 -57.65
N SER A 13 -4.61 -11.29 -58.51
CA SER A 13 -5.78 -10.43 -58.29
C SER A 13 -6.62 -10.81 -57.06
N SER A 14 -6.62 -12.10 -56.68
CA SER A 14 -7.30 -12.62 -55.48
C SER A 14 -6.63 -12.15 -54.20
N TYR A 15 -5.30 -12.31 -54.09
CA TYR A 15 -4.50 -11.83 -52.98
C TYR A 15 -4.61 -10.31 -52.83
N ARG A 16 -4.55 -9.56 -53.93
CA ARG A 16 -4.73 -8.11 -53.89
C ARG A 16 -6.10 -7.71 -53.33
N ARG A 17 -7.18 -8.38 -53.76
CA ARG A 17 -8.54 -8.13 -53.25
C ARG A 17 -8.68 -8.49 -51.76
N PHE A 18 -8.04 -9.59 -51.34
CA PHE A 18 -7.98 -9.97 -49.93
C PHE A 18 -7.23 -8.90 -49.11
N LEU A 19 -6.02 -8.52 -49.52
CA LEU A 19 -5.17 -7.56 -48.81
C LEU A 19 -5.80 -6.17 -48.70
N ILE A 20 -6.46 -5.68 -49.76
CA ILE A 20 -7.15 -4.38 -49.74
C ILE A 20 -8.30 -4.35 -48.72
N LYS A 21 -8.91 -5.49 -48.40
CA LYS A 21 -9.94 -5.57 -47.34
C LYS A 21 -9.32 -5.88 -45.97
N PHE A 22 -8.35 -6.78 -45.94
CA PHE A 22 -7.75 -7.29 -44.72
C PHE A 22 -6.88 -6.25 -44.01
N ILE A 23 -6.07 -5.47 -44.75
CA ILE A 23 -5.17 -4.47 -44.15
C ILE A 23 -5.97 -3.38 -43.44
N PRO A 24 -6.97 -2.71 -44.05
CA PRO A 24 -7.80 -1.74 -43.34
C PRO A 24 -8.55 -2.34 -42.16
N LEU A 25 -9.06 -3.58 -42.29
CA LEU A 25 -9.72 -4.27 -41.20
C LEU A 25 -8.78 -4.53 -40.02
N LEU A 26 -7.54 -4.97 -40.29
CA LEU A 26 -6.52 -5.20 -39.28
C LEU A 26 -6.12 -3.87 -38.60
N VAL A 27 -5.91 -2.80 -39.37
CA VAL A 27 -5.63 -1.47 -38.84
C VAL A 27 -6.78 -0.98 -37.96
N LEU A 28 -8.03 -1.11 -38.41
CA LEU A 28 -9.21 -0.78 -37.61
C LEU A 28 -9.30 -1.63 -36.34
N GLY A 29 -8.96 -2.91 -36.43
CA GLY A 29 -8.89 -3.82 -35.28
C GLY A 29 -7.86 -3.39 -34.25
N VAL A 30 -6.66 -2.99 -34.69
CA VAL A 30 -5.61 -2.46 -33.81
C VAL A 30 -6.04 -1.13 -33.18
N ILE A 31 -6.65 -0.22 -33.95
CA ILE A 31 -7.18 1.05 -33.42
C ILE A 31 -8.28 0.78 -32.38
N ALA A 32 -9.23 -0.08 -32.70
CA ALA A 32 -10.30 -0.45 -31.77
C ALA A 32 -9.73 -1.07 -30.49
N PHE A 33 -8.77 -1.99 -30.61
CA PHE A 33 -8.09 -2.59 -29.48
C PHE A 33 -7.37 -1.53 -28.63
N ALA A 34 -6.64 -0.61 -29.24
CA ALA A 34 -5.95 0.48 -28.55
C ALA A 34 -6.92 1.45 -27.84
N LEU A 35 -8.13 1.66 -28.37
CA LEU A 35 -9.16 2.52 -27.75
C LEU A 35 -9.94 1.80 -26.65
N ILE A 36 -10.12 0.48 -26.75
CA ILE A 36 -10.89 -0.32 -25.79
C ILE A 36 -10.02 -0.76 -24.61
N LEU A 37 -8.79 -1.23 -24.87
CA LEU A 37 -7.93 -1.84 -23.85
C LEU A 37 -7.69 -0.95 -22.62
N PRO A 38 -7.41 0.37 -22.74
CA PRO A 38 -7.21 1.22 -21.58
C PRO A 38 -8.45 1.33 -20.68
N LYS A 39 -9.66 1.24 -21.26
CA LYS A 39 -10.91 1.29 -20.50
C LYS A 39 -11.16 0.02 -19.71
N VAL A 40 -10.62 -1.10 -20.17
CA VAL A 40 -10.69 -2.40 -19.48
C VAL A 40 -9.59 -2.53 -18.43
N HIS A 41 -8.44 -1.86 -18.64
CA HIS A 41 -7.28 -1.93 -17.78
C HIS A 41 -7.21 -0.75 -16.79
N ASP A 42 -8.22 -0.59 -15.93
CA ASP A 42 -8.28 0.46 -14.90
C ASP A 42 -7.50 0.07 -13.62
N GLN A 43 -6.20 -0.16 -13.79
CA GLN A 43 -5.29 -0.40 -12.66
C GLN A 43 -4.70 0.92 -12.10
N PHE A 44 -5.14 2.08 -12.63
CA PHE A 44 -4.72 3.40 -12.17
C PHE A 44 -5.49 3.80 -10.91
N ASN A 45 -4.89 3.57 -9.75
CA ASN A 45 -5.52 3.89 -8.49
C ASN A 45 -5.45 5.39 -8.10
N ALA A 46 -6.35 5.79 -7.20
CA ALA A 46 -6.47 7.14 -6.65
C ALA A 46 -5.37 7.54 -5.65
N GLY A 47 -4.33 6.71 -5.44
CA GLY A 47 -3.23 7.01 -4.52
C GLY A 47 -2.48 8.28 -4.93
N LYS A 48 -2.09 9.10 -3.96
CA LYS A 48 -1.45 10.41 -4.20
C LYS A 48 -0.27 10.64 -3.26
N ILE A 49 0.73 11.35 -3.77
CA ILE A 49 1.78 11.98 -2.97
C ILE A 49 1.27 13.38 -2.63
N ASN A 50 1.02 13.64 -1.36
CA ASN A 50 0.32 14.84 -0.90
C ASN A 50 1.27 16.03 -0.63
N GLY A 51 2.53 15.92 -1.04
CA GLY A 51 3.56 16.92 -0.81
C GLY A 51 4.31 16.72 0.50
N SER A 52 5.11 17.74 0.87
CA SER A 52 5.87 17.73 2.12
C SER A 52 5.03 18.29 3.28
N VAL A 53 5.22 17.73 4.47
CA VAL A 53 4.58 18.17 5.71
C VAL A 53 5.60 18.30 6.83
N GLU A 54 5.26 19.11 7.82
CA GLU A 54 5.88 19.12 9.14
C GLU A 54 4.78 18.80 10.15
N LEU A 55 5.01 17.79 11.00
CA LEU A 55 4.07 17.36 12.02
C LEU A 55 4.77 17.22 13.36
N GLU A 56 4.07 17.57 14.43
CA GLU A 56 4.54 17.40 15.80
C GLU A 56 3.76 16.27 16.47
N GLY A 57 4.45 15.36 17.12
CA GLY A 57 3.81 14.18 17.70
C GLY A 57 4.77 13.32 18.52
N LEU A 58 4.20 12.30 19.18
CA LEU A 58 4.98 11.29 19.88
C LEU A 58 5.44 10.21 18.89
N LEU A 59 6.75 9.99 18.82
CA LEU A 59 7.31 8.92 17.99
C LEU A 59 7.29 7.59 18.76
N VAL A 60 6.64 6.57 18.20
CA VAL A 60 6.49 5.24 18.82
C VAL A 60 7.11 4.18 17.91
N GLY A 61 7.76 3.17 18.51
CA GLY A 61 8.49 2.13 17.79
C GLY A 61 7.69 0.87 17.43
N GLU A 62 6.70 0.50 18.24
CA GLU A 62 6.01 -0.79 18.16
C GLU A 62 4.55 -0.65 17.67
N PRO A 63 4.01 -1.60 16.87
CA PRO A 63 4.71 -2.75 16.27
C PRO A 63 5.66 -2.34 15.13
N VAL A 64 5.45 -1.13 14.58
CA VAL A 64 6.31 -0.50 13.58
C VAL A 64 6.44 0.98 13.91
N PRO A 65 7.53 1.65 13.47
CA PRO A 65 7.70 3.09 13.68
C PRO A 65 6.51 3.88 13.14
N HIS A 66 5.85 4.63 14.02
CA HIS A 66 4.71 5.48 13.69
C HIS A 66 4.68 6.75 14.56
N LEU A 67 4.09 7.81 14.02
CA LEU A 67 3.91 9.09 14.72
C LEU A 67 2.47 9.22 15.21
N ILE A 68 2.30 9.51 16.49
CA ILE A 68 1.00 9.84 17.10
C ILE A 68 0.86 11.36 17.14
N VAL A 69 -0.11 11.89 16.39
CA VAL A 69 -0.34 13.33 16.22
C VAL A 69 -1.68 13.71 16.85
N PRO A 70 -1.74 14.72 17.75
CA PRO A 70 -3.00 15.28 18.24
C PRO A 70 -3.85 15.85 17.10
N ARG A 71 -5.15 15.53 17.07
CA ARG A 71 -6.09 16.17 16.14
C ARG A 71 -6.55 17.49 16.72
N SER A 72 -6.43 18.57 15.94
CA SER A 72 -7.06 19.86 16.27
C SER A 72 -8.56 19.80 15.93
N GLY A 73 -9.43 19.86 16.94
CA GLY A 73 -10.87 19.78 16.77
C GLY A 73 -11.63 19.52 18.06
N ASP A 74 -12.96 19.52 17.99
CA ASP A 74 -13.83 19.26 19.14
C ASP A 74 -13.55 17.84 19.68
N LEU A 75 -13.06 17.78 20.92
CA LEU A 75 -12.70 16.55 21.65
C LEU A 75 -13.92 15.64 21.93
N THR A 76 -15.08 15.99 21.38
CA THR A 76 -16.32 15.21 21.33
C THR A 76 -16.26 14.08 20.30
N SER A 77 -15.35 14.14 19.33
CA SER A 77 -15.03 13.01 18.45
C SER A 77 -14.19 11.98 19.20
N SER A 78 -14.65 10.73 19.26
CA SER A 78 -14.10 9.65 20.11
C SER A 78 -12.66 9.21 19.81
N VAL A 79 -11.96 9.87 18.88
CA VAL A 79 -10.59 9.53 18.47
C VAL A 79 -9.70 10.79 18.50
N PRO A 80 -9.01 11.07 19.63
CA PRO A 80 -8.25 12.31 19.84
C PRO A 80 -6.93 12.40 19.07
N PHE A 81 -6.45 11.27 18.50
CA PHE A 81 -5.15 11.18 17.85
C PHE A 81 -5.24 10.56 16.45
N SER A 82 -4.33 11.00 15.56
CA SER A 82 -4.06 10.33 14.29
C SER A 82 -2.75 9.56 14.37
N ARG A 83 -2.70 8.35 13.82
CA ARG A 83 -1.46 7.57 13.69
C ARG A 83 -0.98 7.53 12.25
N TYR A 84 0.27 7.94 12.05
CA TYR A 84 0.93 7.90 10.74
C TYR A 84 2.06 6.89 10.73
N LEU A 85 1.95 5.88 9.86
CA LEU A 85 3.04 4.94 9.63
C LEU A 85 4.26 5.67 9.07
N LEU A 86 5.46 5.24 9.44
CA LEU A 86 6.68 5.83 8.93
C LEU A 86 7.42 4.88 7.98
N SER A 87 8.07 5.48 7.00
CA SER A 87 8.96 4.81 6.07
C SER A 87 10.15 5.71 5.76
N GLY A 88 11.23 5.15 5.26
CA GLY A 88 12.33 5.93 4.69
C GLY A 88 11.95 6.52 3.33
N LEU A 89 12.76 7.48 2.86
CA LEU A 89 12.63 8.02 1.50
C LEU A 89 12.81 6.91 0.43
N GLY A 90 13.71 5.96 0.67
CA GLY A 90 13.95 4.77 -0.17
C GLY A 90 13.04 3.58 0.16
N LYS A 91 13.41 2.39 -0.31
CA LYS A 91 12.69 1.13 0.00
C LYS A 91 13.12 0.55 1.36
N THR A 92 13.14 1.39 2.39
CA THR A 92 13.69 1.05 3.72
C THR A 92 12.86 1.64 4.86
N SER A 93 13.11 1.19 6.09
CA SER A 93 12.74 1.87 7.33
C SER A 93 13.20 3.33 7.37
N PRO A 94 12.66 4.15 8.29
CA PRO A 94 13.23 5.45 8.62
C PRO A 94 14.73 5.34 8.96
N LYS A 95 15.47 6.43 8.74
CA LYS A 95 16.91 6.49 9.04
C LYS A 95 17.18 6.26 10.54
N PRO A 96 18.33 5.71 10.94
CA PRO A 96 18.69 5.52 12.35
C PRO A 96 18.51 6.78 13.21
N ALA A 97 18.94 7.95 12.71
CA ALA A 97 18.77 9.24 13.40
C ALA A 97 17.31 9.59 13.74
N VAL A 98 16.34 9.10 12.98
CA VAL A 98 14.90 9.23 13.28
C VAL A 98 14.50 8.22 14.35
N LEU A 99 14.91 6.96 14.20
CA LEU A 99 14.58 5.87 15.13
C LEU A 99 15.16 6.09 16.54
N GLU A 100 16.30 6.77 16.67
CA GLU A 100 16.89 7.20 17.95
C GLU A 100 16.01 8.19 18.74
N GLN A 101 14.96 8.75 18.11
CA GLN A 101 14.00 9.63 18.77
C GLN A 101 12.73 8.90 19.26
N ILE A 102 12.64 7.58 19.11
CA ILE A 102 11.51 6.81 19.65
C ILE A 102 11.32 7.09 21.14
N GLY A 103 10.06 7.26 21.56
CA GLY A 103 9.68 7.64 22.92
C GLY A 103 9.71 9.14 23.20
N LYS A 104 10.16 9.97 22.24
CA LYS A 104 10.20 11.43 22.39
C LYS A 104 9.11 12.11 21.60
N TRP A 105 8.72 13.29 22.07
CA TRP A 105 7.99 14.24 21.23
C TRP A 105 8.94 14.79 20.17
N VAL A 106 8.51 14.76 18.90
CA VAL A 106 9.35 15.16 17.78
C VAL A 106 8.61 16.11 16.85
N LYS A 107 9.37 17.04 16.26
CA LYS A 107 9.00 17.73 15.04
C LYS A 107 9.55 16.92 13.86
N LEU A 108 8.66 16.29 13.11
CA LEU A 108 8.99 15.38 12.02
C LEU A 108 8.70 16.04 10.68
N SER A 109 9.67 15.99 9.75
CA SER A 109 9.49 16.43 8.37
C SER A 109 9.49 15.23 7.41
N GLY A 110 8.65 15.27 6.39
CA GLY A 110 8.56 14.17 5.42
C GLY A 110 7.55 14.44 4.31
N SER A 111 7.32 13.43 3.48
CA SER A 111 6.29 13.49 2.44
C SER A 111 5.18 12.50 2.74
N VAL A 112 3.93 12.96 2.71
CA VAL A 112 2.76 12.11 2.97
C VAL A 112 2.36 11.40 1.68
N VAL A 113 2.11 10.11 1.79
CA VAL A 113 1.47 9.32 0.75
C VAL A 113 0.23 8.70 1.34
N SER A 114 -0.93 8.92 0.70
CA SER A 114 -2.19 8.42 1.23
C SER A 114 -3.14 7.89 0.16
N ARG A 115 -3.91 6.89 0.57
CA ARG A 115 -5.01 6.30 -0.19
C ARG A 115 -6.05 5.79 0.78
N ASN A 116 -7.30 6.23 0.60
CA ASN A 116 -8.41 5.90 1.49
C ASN A 116 -8.04 6.24 2.95
N HIS A 117 -8.12 5.25 3.84
CA HIS A 117 -7.79 5.39 5.27
C HIS A 117 -6.32 5.04 5.59
N LEU A 118 -5.48 4.74 4.60
CA LEU A 118 -4.06 4.47 4.81
C LEU A 118 -3.22 5.72 4.52
N SER A 119 -2.47 6.18 5.51
CA SER A 119 -1.49 7.26 5.37
C SER A 119 -0.13 6.84 5.89
N VAL A 120 0.91 7.12 5.12
CA VAL A 120 2.31 6.91 5.51
C VAL A 120 3.10 8.19 5.28
N ILE A 121 4.11 8.41 6.12
CA ILE A 121 5.08 9.49 5.93
C ILE A 121 6.40 8.87 5.50
N ALA A 122 6.89 9.28 4.33
CA ALA A 122 8.27 9.07 3.92
C ALA A 122 9.14 10.11 4.64
N VAL A 123 9.74 9.70 5.74
CA VAL A 123 10.39 10.59 6.71
C VAL A 123 11.73 11.09 6.17
N ARG A 124 11.96 12.39 6.29
CA ARG A 124 13.21 13.06 5.96
C ARG A 124 14.05 13.31 7.20
N SER A 125 13.45 13.88 8.25
CA SER A 125 14.09 14.16 9.54
C SER A 125 13.08 14.12 10.68
N ALA A 126 13.57 13.93 11.90
CA ALA A 126 12.82 14.12 13.13
C ALA A 126 13.75 14.75 14.17
N GLU A 127 13.28 15.81 14.81
CA GLU A 127 14.01 16.53 15.86
C GLU A 127 13.23 16.48 17.15
N ALA A 128 13.89 16.11 18.25
CA ALA A 128 13.24 16.07 19.55
C ALA A 128 12.86 17.48 20.01
N ILE A 129 11.65 17.62 20.54
CA ILE A 129 11.10 18.87 21.05
C ILE A 129 10.44 18.61 22.42
N THR A 130 10.15 19.69 23.14
CA THR A 130 9.40 19.59 24.40
C THR A 130 7.93 19.26 24.09
N PRO A 131 7.30 18.31 24.81
CA PRO A 131 5.86 18.07 24.69
C PRO A 131 5.04 19.35 24.93
N PRO A 132 3.94 19.58 24.19
CA PRO A 132 3.05 20.71 24.44
C PRO A 132 2.42 20.60 25.83
N ASN A 133 2.37 21.71 26.57
CA ASN A 133 1.85 21.73 27.95
C ASN A 133 0.37 21.30 28.06
N ASP A 134 -0.42 21.55 27.01
CA ASP A 134 -1.86 21.32 27.01
C ASP A 134 -2.26 19.95 26.41
N VAL A 135 -1.28 19.11 26.06
CA VAL A 135 -1.52 17.80 25.45
C VAL A 135 -1.09 16.71 26.43
N THR A 136 -2.06 16.07 27.06
CA THR A 136 -1.81 14.82 27.80
C THR A 136 -1.97 13.65 26.85
N LEU A 137 -0.86 13.05 26.43
CA LEU A 137 -0.84 11.86 25.58
C LEU A 137 -0.49 10.62 26.40
N THR A 138 -1.49 9.81 26.67
CA THR A 138 -1.29 8.43 27.12
C THR A 138 -1.41 7.53 25.89
N PRO A 139 -0.31 6.89 25.44
CA PRO A 139 -0.38 5.93 24.34
C PRO A 139 -1.46 4.89 24.63
N ASN A 140 -2.49 4.85 23.79
CA ASN A 140 -3.60 3.91 23.94
C ASN A 140 -3.02 2.48 23.97
N ALA A 141 -3.35 1.71 25.01
CA ALA A 141 -2.94 0.31 25.14
C ALA A 141 -3.55 -0.59 24.04
N GLY A 142 -4.48 -0.05 23.27
CA GLY A 142 -5.23 -0.73 22.23
C GLY A 142 -6.49 -1.35 22.81
N THR A 143 -7.59 -1.24 22.09
CA THR A 143 -8.84 -1.93 22.43
C THR A 143 -8.93 -3.19 21.59
N SER A 144 -9.01 -4.35 22.23
CA SER A 144 -9.23 -5.60 21.50
C SER A 144 -10.67 -5.64 20.99
N LEU A 145 -10.82 -5.90 19.69
CA LEU A 145 -12.12 -6.09 19.04
C LEU A 145 -12.55 -7.56 18.98
N GLY A 146 -11.67 -8.48 19.40
CA GLY A 146 -11.88 -9.92 19.33
C GLY A 146 -11.01 -10.59 18.26
N GLU A 147 -11.28 -11.88 18.04
CA GLU A 147 -10.62 -12.67 17.01
C GLU A 147 -11.44 -12.67 15.72
N TYR A 148 -10.77 -12.48 14.59
CA TYR A 148 -11.39 -12.46 13.27
C TYR A 148 -10.59 -13.30 12.28
N SER A 149 -11.30 -13.93 11.35
CA SER A 149 -10.70 -14.58 10.17
C SER A 149 -10.98 -13.72 8.95
N LEU A 150 -9.95 -13.08 8.42
CA LEU A 150 -10.04 -12.09 7.35
C LEU A 150 -9.29 -12.56 6.11
N THR A 151 -9.89 -12.35 4.93
CA THR A 151 -9.27 -12.66 3.63
C THR A 151 -8.90 -11.38 2.91
N GLY A 152 -7.70 -11.34 2.34
CA GLY A 152 -7.16 -10.12 1.75
C GLY A 152 -5.79 -10.32 1.11
N GLU A 153 -5.04 -9.23 1.01
CA GLU A 153 -3.73 -9.19 0.36
C GLU A 153 -2.72 -8.41 1.22
N ILE A 154 -1.49 -8.92 1.36
CA ILE A 154 -0.39 -8.17 1.99
C ILE A 154 0.28 -7.26 0.96
N LEU A 155 0.40 -5.99 1.32
CA LEU A 155 0.94 -4.89 0.53
C LEU A 155 2.00 -4.14 1.36
N ASP A 156 2.88 -3.37 0.72
CA ASP A 156 3.72 -2.43 1.47
C ASP A 156 2.97 -1.12 1.72
N GLY A 157 3.19 -0.53 2.89
CA GLY A 157 2.50 0.66 3.35
C GLY A 157 2.84 1.95 2.60
N LYS A 158 3.79 1.95 1.63
CA LYS A 158 4.25 3.17 0.94
C LYS A 158 3.96 3.21 -0.55
N CYS A 159 4.24 2.16 -1.29
CA CYS A 159 3.97 2.11 -2.71
C CYS A 159 2.49 1.96 -3.02
N TYR A 160 1.77 1.11 -2.27
CA TYR A 160 0.33 0.96 -2.42
C TYR A 160 -0.47 2.27 -2.34
N PRO A 161 -0.23 3.17 -1.35
CA PRO A 161 -1.02 4.39 -1.25
C PRO A 161 -0.67 5.46 -2.27
N GLY A 162 0.36 5.32 -3.11
CA GLY A 162 0.57 6.31 -4.18
C GLY A 162 1.94 6.41 -4.83
N VAL A 163 2.99 5.78 -4.30
CA VAL A 163 4.32 5.82 -4.95
C VAL A 163 4.36 4.93 -6.20
N MET A 164 3.57 3.85 -6.26
CA MET A 164 3.50 2.98 -7.44
C MET A 164 2.05 2.79 -7.92
N LYS A 165 1.87 2.74 -9.24
CA LYS A 165 0.58 2.49 -9.91
C LYS A 165 0.75 1.45 -11.03
N PRO A 166 0.19 0.24 -10.90
CA PRO A 166 -0.54 -0.29 -9.74
C PRO A 166 0.38 -0.64 -8.56
N GLY A 167 -0.07 -0.36 -7.34
CA GLY A 167 0.63 -0.72 -6.10
C GLY A 167 0.06 -1.96 -5.40
N GLN A 168 -0.57 -2.86 -6.15
CA GLN A 168 -1.21 -4.08 -5.62
C GLN A 168 -1.05 -5.25 -6.61
N SER A 169 -1.40 -6.45 -6.15
CA SER A 169 -1.41 -7.70 -6.91
C SER A 169 -0.04 -8.08 -7.46
N LYS A 170 -0.01 -9.10 -8.33
CA LYS A 170 1.25 -9.68 -8.86
C LYS A 170 2.16 -8.65 -9.53
N THR A 171 1.61 -7.62 -10.14
CA THR A 171 2.35 -6.50 -10.75
C THR A 171 3.21 -5.73 -9.76
N HIS A 172 2.83 -5.73 -8.47
CA HIS A 172 3.54 -5.01 -7.42
C HIS A 172 4.36 -5.91 -6.48
N ARG A 173 4.17 -7.23 -6.57
CA ARG A 173 4.75 -8.22 -5.65
C ARG A 173 6.25 -8.02 -5.38
N ALA A 174 7.08 -7.96 -6.42
CA ALA A 174 8.53 -7.83 -6.25
C ALA A 174 8.93 -6.48 -5.62
N CYS A 175 8.22 -5.41 -5.96
CA CYS A 175 8.44 -4.10 -5.35
C CYS A 175 8.04 -4.07 -3.88
N ALA A 176 6.86 -4.62 -3.55
CA ALA A 176 6.37 -4.74 -2.18
C ALA A 176 7.31 -5.58 -1.30
N ILE A 177 7.76 -6.75 -1.79
CA ILE A 177 8.74 -7.60 -1.09
C ILE A 177 10.00 -6.79 -0.75
N ARG A 178 10.54 -6.03 -1.71
CA ARG A 178 11.76 -5.24 -1.47
C ARG A 178 11.53 -4.11 -0.46
N CYS A 179 10.36 -3.48 -0.45
CA CYS A 179 10.01 -2.47 0.54
C CYS A 179 9.89 -3.08 1.94
N ILE A 180 9.13 -4.18 2.07
CA ILE A 180 8.88 -4.85 3.35
C ILE A 180 10.18 -5.43 3.92
N SER A 181 11.02 -6.06 3.08
CA SER A 181 12.34 -6.56 3.52
C SER A 181 13.28 -5.44 3.97
N GLY A 182 13.05 -4.22 3.46
CA GLY A 182 13.78 -3.03 3.91
C GLY A 182 13.23 -2.42 5.19
N GLY A 183 12.13 -2.94 5.73
CA GLY A 183 11.43 -2.48 6.92
C GLY A 183 10.38 -1.39 6.68
N VAL A 184 9.91 -1.22 5.44
CA VAL A 184 8.64 -0.50 5.21
C VAL A 184 7.49 -1.32 5.81
N PRO A 185 6.57 -0.72 6.59
CA PRO A 185 5.47 -1.45 7.21
C PRO A 185 4.67 -2.30 6.21
N ALA A 186 4.44 -3.56 6.55
CA ALA A 186 3.50 -4.42 5.84
C ALA A 186 2.05 -4.10 6.26
N VAL A 187 1.17 -3.98 5.29
CA VAL A 187 -0.25 -3.67 5.48
C VAL A 187 -1.09 -4.75 4.82
N PHE A 188 -2.02 -5.32 5.57
CA PHE A 188 -3.00 -6.28 5.07
C PHE A 188 -4.28 -5.54 4.67
N ARG A 189 -4.56 -5.54 3.37
CA ARG A 189 -5.76 -4.94 2.79
C ARG A 189 -6.86 -5.99 2.74
N VAL A 190 -7.96 -5.70 3.40
CA VAL A 190 -9.18 -6.52 3.41
C VAL A 190 -10.30 -5.73 2.74
N GLU A 191 -11.09 -6.42 1.93
CA GLU A 191 -12.25 -5.87 1.26
C GLU A 191 -13.48 -6.68 1.66
N ASN A 192 -14.53 -6.02 2.14
CA ASN A 192 -15.77 -6.70 2.51
C ASN A 192 -16.70 -6.87 1.29
N ASN A 193 -17.83 -7.55 1.48
CA ASN A 193 -18.82 -7.79 0.43
C ASN A 193 -19.53 -6.52 -0.09
N ARG A 194 -19.32 -5.37 0.56
CA ARG A 194 -19.83 -4.04 0.15
C ARG A 194 -18.74 -3.19 -0.54
N ASN A 195 -17.56 -3.78 -0.79
CA ASN A 195 -16.36 -3.11 -1.31
C ASN A 195 -15.77 -2.04 -0.36
N ASP A 196 -16.08 -2.12 0.95
CA ASP A 196 -15.41 -1.28 1.94
C ASP A 196 -14.01 -1.85 2.22
N LEU A 197 -13.03 -0.96 2.27
CA LEU A 197 -11.63 -1.30 2.46
C LEU A 197 -11.18 -1.04 3.89
N MET A 198 -10.60 -2.07 4.48
CA MET A 198 -9.94 -2.00 5.78
C MET A 198 -8.46 -2.34 5.63
N TYR A 199 -7.65 -1.72 6.48
CA TYR A 199 -6.21 -1.88 6.49
C TYR A 199 -5.77 -2.28 7.88
N PHE A 200 -5.00 -3.36 7.96
CA PHE A 200 -4.46 -3.87 9.20
C PHE A 200 -2.94 -3.88 9.11
N LEU A 201 -2.28 -3.34 10.13
CA LEU A 201 -0.88 -3.68 10.35
C LEU A 201 -0.77 -5.13 10.79
N LEU A 202 0.29 -5.78 10.34
CA LEU A 202 0.60 -7.15 10.72
C LEU A 202 1.60 -7.14 11.87
N ALA A 203 1.20 -7.75 12.99
CA ALA A 203 2.08 -8.02 14.11
C ALA A 203 1.98 -9.50 14.49
N ASP A 204 3.02 -10.05 15.07
CA ASP A 204 2.93 -11.38 15.67
C ASP A 204 2.17 -11.36 17.00
N GLU A 205 2.07 -12.52 17.64
CA GLU A 205 1.38 -12.70 18.92
C GLU A 205 2.03 -11.88 20.05
N GLN A 206 3.30 -11.48 19.91
CA GLN A 206 4.02 -10.63 20.84
C GLN A 206 3.92 -9.14 20.47
N GLY A 207 3.16 -8.80 19.42
CA GLY A 207 3.01 -7.44 18.94
C GLY A 207 4.23 -6.91 18.17
N GLN A 208 5.11 -7.78 17.70
CA GLN A 208 6.31 -7.41 16.93
C GLN A 208 6.04 -7.43 15.43
N ALA A 209 6.78 -6.62 14.66
CA ALA A 209 6.68 -6.61 13.21
C ALA A 209 6.95 -7.99 12.59
N VAL A 210 6.12 -8.39 11.62
CA VAL A 210 6.27 -9.69 10.93
C VAL A 210 7.29 -9.65 9.79
N ASN A 211 7.40 -8.52 9.09
CA ASN A 211 8.30 -8.21 7.96
C ASN A 211 8.82 -9.42 7.18
N ASP A 212 10.06 -9.85 7.42
CA ASP A 212 10.74 -10.88 6.62
C ASP A 212 10.03 -12.25 6.64
N ARG A 213 9.25 -12.53 7.69
CA ARG A 213 8.53 -13.80 7.86
C ARG A 213 7.38 -13.99 6.88
N ILE A 214 6.90 -12.92 6.23
CA ILE A 214 5.71 -12.97 5.36
C ILE A 214 6.01 -12.71 3.88
N LEU A 215 7.29 -12.54 3.50
CA LEU A 215 7.66 -12.09 2.15
C LEU A 215 7.17 -13.02 1.03
N ASN A 216 7.08 -14.32 1.29
CA ASN A 216 6.60 -15.31 0.33
C ASN A 216 5.09 -15.20 0.06
N LEU A 217 4.32 -14.56 0.96
CA LEU A 217 2.86 -14.39 0.89
C LEU A 217 2.45 -13.02 0.33
N VAL A 218 3.41 -12.10 0.16
CA VAL A 218 3.14 -10.76 -0.37
C VAL A 218 2.47 -10.84 -1.74
N ALA A 219 1.41 -10.04 -1.91
CA ALA A 219 0.57 -9.96 -3.08
C ALA A 219 -0.14 -11.26 -3.52
N ASP A 220 -0.20 -12.26 -2.63
CA ASP A 220 -1.05 -13.43 -2.79
C ASP A 220 -2.39 -13.19 -2.07
N PRO A 221 -3.50 -13.76 -2.57
CA PRO A 221 -4.72 -13.85 -1.77
C PRO A 221 -4.46 -14.77 -0.58
N ILE A 222 -4.64 -14.24 0.63
CA ILE A 222 -4.42 -14.99 1.86
C ILE A 222 -5.55 -14.79 2.85
N ARG A 223 -5.65 -15.73 3.79
CA ARG A 223 -6.49 -15.67 4.98
C ARG A 223 -5.60 -15.57 6.21
N ILE A 224 -5.93 -14.65 7.11
CA ILE A 224 -5.30 -14.48 8.41
C ILE A 224 -6.38 -14.59 9.47
N THR A 225 -6.18 -15.49 10.44
CA THR A 225 -7.00 -15.57 11.64
C THR A 225 -6.20 -15.06 12.81
N GLY A 226 -6.72 -14.05 13.52
CA GLY A 226 -5.97 -13.42 14.61
C GLY A 226 -6.77 -12.41 15.41
N LYS A 227 -6.15 -11.93 16.48
CA LYS A 227 -6.73 -10.92 17.37
C LYS A 227 -6.62 -9.55 16.73
N VAL A 228 -7.75 -8.90 16.51
CA VAL A 228 -7.79 -7.52 16.02
C VAL A 228 -7.74 -6.56 17.21
N ILE A 229 -6.81 -5.61 17.13
CA ILE A 229 -6.60 -4.56 18.12
C ILE A 229 -6.72 -3.22 17.42
N GLN A 230 -7.55 -2.34 17.96
CA GLN A 230 -7.69 -0.97 17.51
C GLN A 230 -6.87 -0.03 18.39
N TYR A 231 -6.00 0.75 17.75
CA TYR A 231 -5.26 1.86 18.32
C TYR A 231 -5.73 3.15 17.67
N ASP A 232 -6.66 3.85 18.29
CA ASP A 232 -7.23 5.10 17.76
C ASP A 232 -7.83 4.88 16.36
N ASP A 233 -7.20 5.40 15.30
CA ASP A 233 -7.60 5.22 13.89
C ASP A 233 -6.83 4.10 13.15
N MET A 234 -5.98 3.36 13.84
CA MET A 234 -5.14 2.29 13.30
C MET A 234 -5.62 0.91 13.78
N PHE A 235 -5.65 -0.07 12.89
CA PHE A 235 -5.96 -1.46 13.22
C PHE A 235 -4.72 -2.34 13.07
N VAL A 236 -4.54 -3.25 14.01
CA VAL A 236 -3.49 -4.27 13.99
C VAL A 236 -4.16 -5.63 14.08
N ILE A 237 -3.72 -6.59 13.27
CA ILE A 237 -4.06 -8.00 13.46
C ILE A 237 -2.82 -8.71 14.01
N GLN A 238 -2.97 -9.31 15.19
CA GLN A 238 -1.95 -10.12 15.86
C GLN A 238 -2.22 -11.60 15.58
N ALA A 239 -1.28 -12.25 14.92
CA ALA A 239 -1.34 -13.66 14.58
C ALA A 239 0.05 -14.23 14.32
N ASP A 240 0.24 -15.54 14.52
CA ASP A 240 1.49 -16.19 14.11
C ASP A 240 1.62 -16.13 12.57
N PRO A 241 2.70 -15.53 12.01
CA PRO A 241 2.95 -15.53 10.57
C PRO A 241 2.95 -16.91 9.91
N SER A 242 3.26 -17.97 10.67
CA SER A 242 3.26 -19.35 10.17
C SER A 242 1.85 -19.88 9.90
N SER A 243 0.83 -19.28 10.52
CA SER A 243 -0.59 -19.67 10.38
C SER A 243 -1.29 -19.05 9.17
N TYR A 244 -0.60 -18.22 8.38
CA TYR A 244 -1.21 -17.52 7.25
C TYR A 244 -1.42 -18.47 6.07
N GLU A 245 -2.64 -18.50 5.53
CA GLU A 245 -3.04 -19.47 4.51
C GLU A 245 -3.25 -18.79 3.15
N ARG A 246 -2.73 -19.36 2.06
CA ARG A 246 -3.13 -18.93 0.70
C ARG A 246 -4.52 -19.46 0.38
N VAL A 247 -5.32 -18.64 -0.30
CA VAL A 247 -6.70 -18.97 -0.73
C VAL A 247 -6.75 -19.18 -2.24
#